data_AF-A0A0A0JP35-F1
#
_entry.id   AF-A0A0A0JP35-F1
#
_cell.length_a   1.000
_cell.length_b   1.000
_cell.length_c   1.000
_cell.angle_alpha   90.00
_cell.angle_beta   90.00
_cell.angle_gamma   90.00
#
_symmetry.space_group_name_H-M   'P 1'
#
loop_
_entity.id
_entity.type
_entity.pdbx_description
1 polymer ?
#
loop_
_entity_poly.entity_id
_entity_poly.type
_entity_poly.pdbx_seq_one_letter_code
_entity_poly.pdbx_strand_id
1 'polypeptide(L)' 'MLAATYAIKYGLTVDQLADAWVPYLTMSEARRICAGPFRSDKPTSCCV' A
#
# COMPACT_ATOMS: atom_id res chain seq x y z
N MET A 1 -11.80 -1.46 3.04
CA MET A 1 -11.76 -2.73 2.28
C MET A 1 -11.86 -2.57 0.77
N LEU A 2 -12.63 -1.62 0.22
CA LEU A 2 -12.82 -1.42 -1.23
C LEU A 2 -11.53 -1.33 -2.05
N ALA A 3 -10.50 -0.66 -1.54
CA ALA A 3 -9.30 -0.47 -2.32
C ALA A 3 -8.39 -1.72 -2.37
N ALA A 4 -8.55 -2.70 -1.46
CA ALA A 4 -7.94 -4.03 -1.60
C ALA A 4 -8.63 -4.85 -2.70
N THR A 5 -9.96 -4.78 -2.75
CA THR A 5 -10.74 -5.50 -3.77
C THR A 5 -10.49 -4.94 -5.17
N TYR A 6 -10.29 -3.62 -5.31
CA TYR A 6 -9.84 -3.02 -6.56
C TYR A 6 -8.42 -3.41 -6.93
N ALA A 7 -7.50 -3.48 -5.95
CA ALA A 7 -6.13 -3.93 -6.20
C ALA A 7 -6.10 -5.33 -6.83
N ILE A 8 -6.89 -6.26 -6.29
CA ILE A 8 -7.01 -7.62 -6.84
C ILE A 8 -7.72 -7.61 -8.20
N LYS A 9 -8.83 -6.88 -8.34
CA LYS A 9 -9.61 -6.82 -9.58
C LYS A 9 -8.78 -6.30 -10.76
N TYR A 10 -7.92 -5.31 -10.53
CA TYR A 10 -7.06 -4.71 -11.55
C TYR A 10 -5.67 -5.39 -11.64
N GLY A 11 -5.41 -6.44 -10.85
CA GLY A 11 -4.15 -7.18 -10.91
C GLY A 11 -2.92 -6.36 -10.52
N LEU A 12 -3.08 -5.38 -9.61
CA LEU A 12 -1.99 -4.53 -9.14
C LEU A 12 -0.93 -5.35 -8.39
N THR A 13 0.34 -5.12 -8.70
CA THR A 13 1.45 -5.76 -7.99
C THR A 13 1.70 -5.10 -6.63
N VAL A 14 2.41 -5.80 -5.74
CA VAL A 14 2.83 -5.23 -4.44
C VAL A 14 3.70 -3.99 -4.61
N ASP A 15 4.46 -3.90 -5.71
CA ASP A 15 5.30 -2.76 -6.04
C ASP A 15 4.46 -1.52 -6.36
N GLN A 16 3.46 -1.69 -7.22
CA GLN A 16 2.50 -0.63 -7.55
C GLN A 16 1.68 -0.19 -6.32
N LEU A 17 1.49 -1.09 -5.35
CA LEU A 17 0.81 -0.76 -4.09
C LEU A 17 1.69 0.01 -3.11
N ALA A 18 3.01 -0.24 -3.13
CA ALA A 18 3.99 0.48 -2.33
C ALA A 18 4.24 1.92 -2.84
N ASP A 19 4.17 2.10 -4.16
CA ASP A 19 4.36 3.41 -4.82
C ASP A 19 3.03 4.17 -5.04
N ALA A 20 1.90 3.61 -4.62
CA ALA A 20 0.61 4.29 -4.69
C ALA A 20 0.55 5.47 -3.71
N TRP A 21 0.07 6.62 -4.19
CA TRP A 21 -0.26 7.75 -3.31
C TRP A 21 -1.50 7.39 -2.49
N VAL A 22 -1.36 7.45 -1.16
CA VAL A 22 -2.47 7.17 -0.24
C VAL A 22 -2.47 8.23 0.86
N PRO A 23 -3.64 8.81 1.20
CA PRO A 23 -3.72 9.83 2.24
C PRO A 23 -3.31 9.28 3.61
N TYR A 24 -2.48 10.08 4.30
CA TYR A 24 -1.98 9.77 5.63
C TYR A 24 -3.11 9.66 6.66
N LEU A 25 -2.90 8.81 7.67
CA LEU A 25 -3.83 8.57 8.77
C LEU A 25 -5.17 7.99 8.30
N THR A 26 -5.14 7.17 7.25
CA THR A 26 -6.32 6.43 6.77
C THR A 26 -6.06 4.93 6.76
N MET A 27 -7.12 4.13 6.94
CA MET A 27 -7.01 2.66 6.81
C MET A 27 -6.58 2.23 5.40
N SER A 28 -6.68 3.13 4.41
CA SER A 28 -6.17 2.90 3.07
C SER A 28 -4.64 2.84 3.06
N GLU A 29 -3.97 3.64 3.89
CA GLU A 29 -2.51 3.76 4.00
C GLU A 29 -1.86 2.46 4.49
N ALA A 30 -2.55 1.73 5.37
CA ALA A 30 -2.08 0.44 5.87
C ALA A 30 -1.68 -0.54 4.75
N ARG A 31 -2.31 -0.44 3.57
CA ARG A 31 -1.93 -1.28 2.41
C ARG A 31 -0.58 -0.91 1.80
N ARG A 32 -0.24 0.38 1.77
CA ARG A 32 1.09 0.86 1.37
C ARG A 32 2.16 0.39 2.38
N ILE A 33 1.86 0.55 3.67
CA ILE A 33 2.75 0.11 4.76
C ILE A 33 2.97 -1.41 4.74
N CYS A 34 1.93 -2.20 4.47
CA CYS A 34 2.04 -3.66 4.34
C CYS A 34 2.74 -4.10 3.05
N ALA A 35 2.79 -3.27 2.01
CA ALA A 35 3.47 -3.58 0.76
C ALA A 35 5.00 -3.45 0.87
N GLY A 36 5.51 -2.50 1.66
CA GLY A 36 6.95 -2.28 1.86
C GLY A 36 7.75 -3.51 2.33
N PRO A 37 7.29 -4.28 3.32
CA PRO A 37 7.98 -5.50 3.78
C PRO A 37 8.22 -6.54 2.68
N PHE A 38 7.41 -6.59 1.62
CA PHE A 38 7.65 -7.49 0.47
C PHE A 38 8.87 -7.05 -0.36
N ARG A 39 9.30 -5.79 -0.23
CA ARG A 39 10.52 -5.21 -0.82
C ARG A 39 11.69 -5.15 0.17
N SER A 40 11.56 -5.77 1.34
CA SER A 40 12.49 -5.62 2.47
C SER A 40 12.59 -4.20 3.04
N ASP A 41 11.63 -3.32 2.71
CA ASP A 41 11.55 -1.97 3.27
C ASP A 41 10.96 -2.02 4.68
N LYS A 42 11.46 -1.12 5.55
CA LYS A 42 10.94 -0.98 6.91
C LYS A 42 9.53 -0.37 6.84
N PRO A 43 8.53 -0.90 7.58
CA PRO A 43 7.21 -0.29 7.62
C PRO A 43 7.34 1.11 8.25
N THR A 44 7.22 2.13 7.41
CA THR A 44 7.35 3.54 7.77
C THR A 44 5.98 4.19 7.66
N SER A 45 5.56 4.88 8.73
CA SER A 45 4.28 5.59 8.74
C SER A 45 4.40 6.98 8.11
N CYS A 46 5.49 7.70 8.37
CA CYS A 46 5.67 9.02 7.73
C CYS A 46 5.72 8.87 6.21
N CYS A 47 5.00 9.73 5.49
CA CYS A 47 4.80 9.70 4.04
C CYS A 47 6.09 9.87 3.23
N VAL A 48 6.93 8.83 3.21
CA VAL A 48 8.04 8.68 2.26
C VAL A 48 7.53 8.49 0.85
#